data_AF-A0A7S3HG12-F1
#
_entry.id   AF-A0A7S3HG12-F1
#
_cell.length_a   1.000
_cell.length_b   1.000
_cell.length_c   1.000
_cell.angle_alpha   90.00
_cell.angle_beta   90.00
_cell.angle_gamma   90.00
#
_symmetry.space_group_name_H-M   'P 1'
#
loop_
_entity.id
_entity.type
_entity.pdbx_description
1 polymer ?
#
loop_
_entity_poly.entity_id
_entity_poly.type
_entity_poly.pdbx_seq_one_letter_code
_entity_poly.pdbx_strand_id
1 'polypeptide(L)'
;DDLSYSFLQVARTEARITSRAGLAQFEAARCIRDLAGKAHSTQLAQLAARMTSAIRASSRLGEDPFLKIKGLIQDMLEKLEKEAEEDAAKKGFCDKELAESNEKKADKTNEIEKLSTQVDKMSSRSAELKEEIAALEKALGELASGQAGMDKLRFEEKEIYTKNKADMEQGLDGIKIALKVLSEYYAKADKAHSSADGAGGSIIGLLEVVESDFTKGLAEMTATEESSLSAYDTETKENEIEKATKEQDVKYKVKESTELDKTVAETTSDRSGVQAELDAVLEYLQKIEEECIAKAETYEDRKARMVAELAGLKEALRVLNEESTDGALIQTASLRGVRRHSHA
;
A
#
# COMPACT_ATOMS: atom_id res chain seq x y z
N ASP A 1 -67.14 25.43 64.44
CA ASP A 1 -65.68 25.18 64.54
C ASP A 1 -65.21 24.60 63.22
N ASP A 2 -65.07 25.29 62.08
CA ASP A 2 -64.62 26.64 61.75
C ASP A 2 -63.32 27.05 62.44
N LEU A 3 -62.19 26.73 61.79
CA LEU A 3 -60.88 27.32 62.03
C LEU A 3 -60.06 27.23 60.73
N SER A 4 -60.13 28.33 59.99
CA SER A 4 -59.30 28.70 58.85
C SER A 4 -57.91 29.16 59.31
N TYR A 5 -56.85 28.68 58.67
CA TYR A 5 -55.51 29.27 58.63
C TYR A 5 -54.78 28.64 57.43
N SER A 6 -53.95 29.29 56.61
CA SER A 6 -53.60 30.69 56.39
C SER A 6 -52.69 30.65 55.15
N PHE A 7 -52.90 31.60 54.26
CA PHE A 7 -52.17 31.81 53.01
C PHE A 7 -50.66 31.95 53.28
N LEU A 8 -49.84 31.08 52.70
CA LEU A 8 -48.38 31.16 52.72
C LEU A 8 -47.96 32.50 52.06
N GLN A 9 -47.62 33.47 52.90
CA GLN A 9 -46.98 34.71 52.52
C GLN A 9 -45.68 34.38 51.77
N VAL A 10 -45.74 34.46 50.44
CA VAL A 10 -44.56 34.78 49.64
C VAL A 10 -44.14 36.18 50.08
N ALA A 11 -43.16 36.25 50.97
CA ALA A 11 -42.46 37.48 51.27
C ALA A 11 -41.77 37.94 49.97
N ARG A 12 -42.51 38.70 49.15
CA ARG A 12 -41.90 39.64 48.21
C ARG A 12 -41.11 40.62 49.05
N THR A 13 -39.83 40.34 49.25
CA THR A 13 -38.86 41.37 49.55
C THR A 13 -38.80 42.28 48.33
N GLU A 14 -39.73 43.23 48.25
CA GLU A 14 -39.55 44.43 47.44
C GLU A 14 -38.33 45.13 48.02
N ALA A 15 -37.15 44.85 47.45
CA ALA A 15 -36.04 45.76 47.57
C ALA A 15 -36.56 47.09 47.02
N ARG A 16 -36.90 48.03 47.90
CA ARG A 16 -37.18 49.41 47.48
C ARG A 16 -35.89 49.91 46.85
N ILE A 17 -35.85 49.89 45.53
CA ILE A 17 -34.74 50.49 44.78
C ILE A 17 -34.94 51.99 44.90
N THR A 18 -34.28 52.61 45.87
CA THR A 18 -34.48 54.02 46.22
C THR A 18 -33.53 54.97 45.48
N SER A 19 -32.66 54.47 44.60
CA SER A 19 -31.71 55.28 43.83
C SER A 19 -31.59 54.81 42.38
N ARG A 20 -31.38 55.75 41.46
CA ARG A 20 -31.10 55.51 40.03
C ARG A 20 -29.87 54.60 39.84
N ALA A 21 -28.87 54.78 40.70
CA ALA A 21 -27.69 53.92 40.80
C ALA A 21 -28.03 52.44 41.14
N GLY A 22 -29.00 52.19 42.03
CA GLY A 22 -29.46 50.83 42.34
C GLY A 22 -30.21 50.17 41.18
N LEU A 23 -30.97 50.94 40.39
CA LEU A 23 -31.67 50.45 39.20
C LEU A 23 -30.68 49.93 38.15
N ALA A 24 -29.62 50.70 37.85
CA ALA A 24 -28.60 50.32 36.89
C ALA A 24 -27.87 49.00 37.25
N GLN A 25 -27.65 48.75 38.54
CA GLN A 25 -27.03 47.49 39.00
C GLN A 25 -27.94 46.28 38.82
N PHE A 26 -29.24 46.42 39.14
CA PHE A 26 -30.21 45.35 38.92
C PHE A 26 -30.50 45.12 37.43
N GLU A 27 -30.47 46.17 36.61
CA GLU A 27 -30.58 46.08 35.16
C GLU A 27 -29.40 45.36 34.54
N ALA A 28 -28.16 45.67 34.94
CA ALA A 28 -26.96 44.94 34.49
C ALA A 28 -27.02 43.45 34.90
N ALA A 29 -27.42 43.14 36.14
CA ALA A 29 -27.57 41.76 36.60
C ALA A 29 -28.71 41.01 35.88
N ARG A 30 -29.78 41.71 35.48
CA ARG A 30 -30.87 41.15 34.68
C ARG A 30 -30.42 40.91 33.24
N CYS A 31 -29.71 41.86 32.63
CA CYS A 31 -29.15 41.74 31.29
C CYS A 31 -28.25 40.51 31.18
N ILE A 32 -27.34 40.31 32.14
CA ILE A 32 -26.44 39.14 32.17
C ILE A 32 -27.22 37.84 32.43
N ARG A 33 -28.31 37.87 33.22
CA ARG A 33 -29.20 36.71 33.40
C ARG A 33 -29.94 36.34 32.12
N ASP A 34 -30.46 37.32 31.39
CA ASP A 34 -31.17 37.10 30.13
C ASP A 34 -30.19 36.61 29.05
N LEU A 35 -28.96 37.15 29.03
CA LEU A 35 -27.86 36.68 28.19
C LEU A 35 -27.47 35.23 28.50
N ALA A 36 -27.37 34.87 29.78
CA ALA A 36 -27.11 33.50 30.22
C ALA A 36 -28.18 32.52 29.72
N GLY A 37 -29.45 32.93 29.74
CA GLY A 37 -30.56 32.13 29.23
C GLY A 37 -30.51 31.95 27.70
N LYS A 38 -30.18 33.02 26.96
CA LYS A 38 -30.06 32.98 25.49
C LYS A 38 -28.84 32.21 25.01
N ALA A 39 -27.72 32.32 25.71
CA ALA A 39 -26.47 31.64 25.38
C ALA A 39 -26.38 30.23 25.99
N HIS A 40 -27.34 29.83 26.83
CA HIS A 40 -27.26 28.61 27.64
C HIS A 40 -25.97 28.52 28.49
N SER A 41 -25.42 29.67 28.87
CA SER A 41 -24.14 29.77 29.58
C SER A 41 -24.33 29.68 31.09
N THR A 42 -23.90 28.56 31.66
CA THR A 42 -23.92 28.34 33.12
C THR A 42 -22.97 29.31 33.84
N GLN A 43 -21.88 29.71 33.19
CA GLN A 43 -20.92 30.67 33.72
C GLN A 43 -21.53 32.08 33.86
N LEU A 44 -22.27 32.54 32.84
CA LEU A 44 -22.99 33.80 32.90
C LEU A 44 -24.15 33.77 33.92
N ALA A 45 -24.84 32.63 34.04
CA ALA A 45 -25.90 32.47 35.04
C ALA A 45 -25.34 32.59 36.47
N GLN A 46 -24.16 32.00 36.73
CA GLN A 46 -23.45 32.13 38.00
C GLN A 46 -22.97 33.56 38.24
N LEU A 47 -22.46 34.25 37.21
CA LEU A 47 -22.08 35.66 37.30
C LEU A 47 -23.26 36.54 37.69
N ALA A 48 -24.42 36.40 37.02
CA ALA A 48 -25.63 37.14 37.36
C ALA A 48 -26.09 36.90 38.80
N ALA A 49 -25.96 35.68 39.32
CA ALA A 49 -26.26 35.34 40.70
C ALA A 49 -25.27 36.01 41.69
N ARG A 50 -23.97 35.98 41.38
CA ARG A 50 -22.92 36.65 42.18
C ARG A 50 -23.13 38.16 42.21
N MET A 51 -23.44 38.79 41.08
CA MET A 51 -23.77 40.21 41.00
C MET A 51 -24.98 40.55 41.87
N THR A 52 -26.06 39.78 41.77
CA THR A 52 -27.28 39.98 42.58
C THR A 52 -26.98 39.87 44.08
N SER A 53 -26.08 38.96 44.47
CA SER A 53 -25.64 38.83 45.87
C SER A 53 -24.79 40.02 46.33
N ALA A 54 -23.89 40.52 45.47
CA ALA A 54 -23.03 41.67 45.76
C ALA A 54 -23.85 42.95 45.97
N ILE A 55 -24.89 43.17 45.16
CA ILE A 55 -25.82 44.32 45.28
C ILE A 55 -26.56 44.30 46.63
N ARG A 56 -26.96 43.12 47.10
CA ARG A 56 -27.67 42.97 48.38
C ARG A 56 -26.74 43.12 49.59
N ALA A 57 -25.48 42.72 49.46
CA ALA A 57 -24.48 42.76 50.54
C ALA A 57 -23.89 44.18 50.74
N SER A 58 -23.63 44.91 49.66
CA SER A 58 -23.10 46.29 49.70
C SER A 58 -24.00 47.27 50.44
N SER A 59 -25.33 47.07 50.33
CA SER A 59 -26.35 47.81 51.09
C SER A 59 -26.19 47.70 52.63
N ARG A 60 -25.38 46.75 53.11
CA ARG A 60 -25.14 46.49 54.55
C ARG A 60 -23.72 46.85 55.02
N LEU A 61 -22.74 46.90 54.11
CA LEU A 61 -21.30 46.95 54.45
C LEU A 61 -20.61 48.26 54.03
N GLY A 62 -21.26 49.13 53.26
CA GLY A 62 -20.69 50.42 52.83
C GLY A 62 -19.60 50.32 51.75
N GLU A 63 -19.34 49.14 51.21
CA GLU A 63 -18.48 48.92 50.03
C GLU A 63 -19.17 49.43 48.75
N ASP A 64 -18.40 49.96 47.79
CA ASP A 64 -18.91 50.38 46.48
C ASP A 64 -19.32 49.15 45.64
N PRO A 65 -20.64 48.91 45.45
CA PRO A 65 -21.12 47.77 44.69
C PRO A 65 -20.75 47.86 43.20
N PHE A 66 -20.56 49.07 42.65
CA PHE A 66 -20.23 49.25 41.24
C PHE A 66 -18.85 48.72 40.92
N LEU A 67 -17.85 49.03 41.75
CA LEU A 67 -16.49 48.56 41.53
C LEU A 67 -16.42 47.03 41.54
N LYS A 68 -17.12 46.39 42.48
CA LYS A 68 -17.16 44.92 42.59
C LYS A 68 -17.86 44.27 41.39
N ILE A 69 -18.97 44.84 40.93
CA ILE A 69 -19.70 44.31 39.78
C ILE A 69 -18.93 44.52 38.48
N LYS A 70 -18.31 45.69 38.28
CA LYS A 70 -17.46 45.98 37.13
C LYS A 70 -16.26 45.01 37.08
N GLY A 71 -15.60 44.78 38.22
CA GLY A 71 -14.53 43.79 38.34
C GLY A 71 -14.99 42.38 37.94
N LEU A 72 -16.14 41.92 38.45
CA LEU A 72 -16.68 40.60 38.09
C LEU A 72 -17.02 40.46 36.59
N ILE A 73 -17.46 41.54 35.94
CA ILE A 73 -17.73 41.56 34.49
C ILE A 73 -16.42 41.60 33.70
N GLN A 74 -15.43 42.39 34.13
CA GLN A 74 -14.09 42.46 33.53
C GLN A 74 -13.39 41.10 33.62
N ASP A 75 -13.39 40.45 34.78
CA ASP A 75 -12.83 39.11 34.96
C ASP A 75 -13.47 38.09 34.02
N MET A 76 -14.79 38.19 33.80
CA MET A 76 -15.50 37.29 32.87
C MET A 76 -15.19 37.60 31.40
N LEU A 77 -15.02 38.88 31.05
CA LEU A 77 -14.60 39.29 29.71
C LEU A 77 -13.20 38.75 29.40
N GLU A 78 -12.23 38.94 30.30
CA GLU A 78 -10.87 38.43 30.14
C GLU A 78 -10.86 36.90 30.03
N LYS A 79 -11.69 36.22 30.83
CA LYS A 79 -11.83 34.76 30.77
C LYS A 79 -12.39 34.28 29.44
N LEU A 80 -13.46 34.90 28.94
CA LEU A 80 -14.08 34.52 27.67
C LEU A 80 -13.20 34.88 26.47
N GLU A 81 -12.48 36.01 26.50
CA GLU A 81 -11.50 36.35 25.46
C GLU A 81 -10.36 35.33 25.42
N LYS A 82 -9.84 34.90 26.58
CA LYS A 82 -8.84 33.83 26.66
C LYS A 82 -9.36 32.47 26.17
N GLU A 83 -10.57 32.08 26.57
CA GLU A 83 -11.19 30.83 26.09
C GLU A 83 -11.42 30.86 24.56
N ALA A 84 -11.69 32.03 23.99
CA ALA A 84 -11.80 32.21 22.55
C ALA A 84 -10.49 31.98 21.80
N GLU A 85 -9.38 32.51 22.34
CA GLU A 85 -8.05 32.28 21.78
C GLU A 85 -7.67 30.79 21.86
N GLU A 86 -7.94 30.13 22.99
CA GLU A 86 -7.66 28.70 23.18
C GLU A 86 -8.51 27.80 22.24
N ASP A 87 -9.81 28.08 22.07
CA ASP A 87 -10.67 27.30 21.16
C ASP A 87 -10.29 27.54 19.68
N ALA A 88 -9.90 28.77 19.32
CA ALA A 88 -9.40 29.09 17.98
C ALA A 88 -8.07 28.39 17.69
N ALA A 89 -7.13 28.41 18.64
CA ALA A 89 -5.87 27.69 18.52
C ALA A 89 -6.09 26.18 18.42
N LYS A 90 -6.97 25.61 19.24
CA LYS A 90 -7.33 24.19 19.17
C LYS A 90 -8.00 23.83 17.84
N LYS A 91 -8.88 24.69 17.31
CA LYS A 91 -9.50 24.48 16.00
C LYS A 91 -8.44 24.47 14.89
N GLY A 92 -7.51 25.43 14.90
CA GLY A 92 -6.39 25.47 13.95
C GLY A 92 -5.50 24.23 14.02
N PHE A 93 -5.20 23.74 15.22
CA PHE A 93 -4.49 22.47 15.43
C PHE A 93 -5.27 21.28 14.84
N CYS A 94 -6.54 21.14 15.20
CA CYS A 94 -7.40 20.05 14.71
C CYS A 94 -7.49 20.03 13.18
N ASP A 95 -7.71 21.17 12.53
CA ASP A 95 -7.84 21.25 11.08
C ASP A 95 -6.53 20.89 10.37
N LYS A 96 -5.41 21.40 10.89
CA LYS A 96 -4.09 21.11 10.35
C LYS A 96 -3.74 19.63 10.49
N GLU A 97 -3.86 19.08 11.69
CA GLU A 97 -3.44 17.70 11.95
C GLU A 97 -4.34 16.68 11.26
N LEU A 98 -5.66 16.93 11.18
CA LEU A 98 -6.57 16.09 10.39
C LEU A 98 -6.20 16.14 8.91
N ALA A 99 -5.89 17.31 8.36
CA ALA A 99 -5.49 17.43 6.96
C ALA A 99 -4.17 16.69 6.67
N GLU A 100 -3.11 16.98 7.44
CA GLU A 100 -1.80 16.35 7.26
C GLU A 100 -1.84 14.84 7.49
N SER A 101 -2.62 14.35 8.45
CA SER A 101 -2.71 12.92 8.74
C SER A 101 -3.53 12.17 7.69
N ASN A 102 -4.59 12.78 7.14
CA ASN A 102 -5.33 12.20 6.02
C ASN A 102 -4.50 12.16 4.73
N GLU A 103 -3.68 13.18 4.48
CA GLU A 103 -2.72 13.18 3.37
C GLU A 103 -1.70 12.05 3.54
N LYS A 104 -1.07 11.92 4.72
CA LYS A 104 -0.15 10.80 5.02
C LYS A 104 -0.82 9.44 4.86
N LYS A 105 -2.06 9.28 5.31
CA LYS A 105 -2.84 8.05 5.13
C LYS A 105 -3.00 7.72 3.64
N ALA A 106 -3.37 8.70 2.82
CA ALA A 106 -3.55 8.52 1.38
C ALA A 106 -2.22 8.15 0.70
N ASP A 107 -1.14 8.87 1.00
CA ASP A 107 0.20 8.61 0.45
C ASP A 107 0.70 7.21 0.79
N LYS A 108 0.58 6.81 2.06
CA LYS A 108 1.01 5.48 2.51
C LYS A 108 0.16 4.36 1.93
N THR A 109 -1.15 4.58 1.78
CA THR A 109 -2.04 3.63 1.08
C THR A 109 -1.60 3.46 -0.37
N ASN A 110 -1.36 4.56 -1.09
CA ASN A 110 -0.89 4.53 -2.48
C ASN A 110 0.49 3.86 -2.62
N GLU A 111 1.40 4.09 -1.66
CA GLU A 111 2.71 3.46 -1.61
C GLU A 111 2.59 1.94 -1.42
N ILE A 112 1.74 1.48 -0.52
CA ILE A 112 1.45 0.04 -0.31
C ILE A 112 0.87 -0.60 -1.57
N GLU A 113 -0.06 0.06 -2.25
CA GLU A 113 -0.65 -0.45 -3.50
C GLU A 113 0.42 -0.59 -4.60
N LYS A 114 1.31 0.40 -4.74
CA LYS A 114 2.43 0.34 -5.70
C LYS A 114 3.38 -0.81 -5.38
N LEU A 115 3.81 -0.93 -4.12
CA LEU A 115 4.72 -1.99 -3.69
C LEU A 115 4.07 -3.37 -3.85
N SER A 116 2.78 -3.52 -3.52
CA SER A 116 2.03 -4.77 -3.73
C SER A 116 2.00 -5.16 -5.21
N THR A 117 1.68 -4.21 -6.09
CA THR A 117 1.64 -4.45 -7.54
C THR A 117 3.03 -4.87 -8.08
N GLN A 118 4.11 -4.26 -7.57
CA GLN A 118 5.47 -4.64 -7.92
C GLN A 118 5.81 -6.06 -7.46
N VAL A 119 5.46 -6.40 -6.21
CA VAL A 119 5.63 -7.76 -5.65
C VAL A 119 4.89 -8.79 -6.51
N ASP A 120 3.63 -8.52 -6.87
CA ASP A 120 2.83 -9.44 -7.68
C ASP A 120 3.43 -9.64 -9.07
N LYS A 121 3.87 -8.56 -9.73
CA LYS A 121 4.51 -8.64 -11.04
C LYS A 121 5.81 -9.43 -11.01
N MET A 122 6.68 -9.16 -10.04
CA MET A 122 7.98 -9.81 -9.94
C MET A 122 7.85 -11.29 -9.53
N SER A 123 6.93 -11.59 -8.61
CA SER A 123 6.67 -12.97 -8.18
C SER A 123 6.07 -13.83 -9.31
N SER A 124 5.14 -13.27 -10.08
CA SER A 124 4.61 -13.93 -11.29
C SER A 124 5.73 -14.23 -12.29
N ARG A 125 6.60 -13.25 -12.57
CA ARG A 125 7.72 -13.44 -13.50
C ARG A 125 8.72 -14.48 -12.99
N SER A 126 9.02 -14.49 -11.69
CA SER A 126 9.88 -15.52 -11.08
C SER A 126 9.27 -16.91 -11.23
N ALA A 127 7.96 -17.05 -11.03
CA ALA A 127 7.26 -18.33 -11.21
C ALA A 127 7.31 -18.82 -12.67
N GLU A 128 7.03 -17.95 -13.64
CA GLU A 128 7.15 -18.27 -15.08
C GLU A 128 8.57 -18.75 -15.43
N LEU A 129 9.60 -18.03 -14.96
CA LEU A 129 10.99 -18.41 -15.20
C LEU A 129 11.31 -19.79 -14.62
N LYS A 130 10.79 -20.13 -13.44
CA LYS A 130 10.97 -21.46 -12.82
C LYS A 130 10.30 -22.57 -13.63
N GLU A 131 9.13 -22.31 -14.20
CA GLU A 131 8.47 -23.27 -15.10
C GLU A 131 9.26 -23.44 -16.40
N GLU A 132 9.75 -22.34 -17.00
CA GLU A 132 10.62 -22.38 -18.19
C GLU A 132 11.92 -23.14 -17.91
N ILE A 133 12.55 -22.94 -16.75
CA ILE A 133 13.75 -23.68 -16.32
C ILE A 133 13.44 -25.18 -16.25
N ALA A 134 12.35 -25.57 -15.59
CA ALA A 134 11.98 -26.99 -15.46
C ALA A 134 11.73 -27.64 -16.83
N ALA A 135 11.10 -26.92 -17.76
CA ALA A 135 10.90 -27.38 -19.12
C ALA A 135 12.23 -27.55 -19.88
N LEU A 136 13.16 -26.60 -19.74
CA LEU A 136 14.49 -26.67 -20.35
C LEU A 136 15.33 -27.82 -19.77
N GLU A 137 15.30 -28.03 -18.46
CA GLU A 137 15.98 -29.15 -17.81
C GLU A 137 15.44 -30.50 -18.28
N LYS A 138 14.12 -30.61 -18.43
CA LYS A 138 13.49 -31.81 -19.02
C LYS A 138 13.96 -32.03 -20.46
N ALA A 139 13.96 -30.97 -21.29
CA ALA A 139 14.42 -31.04 -22.67
C ALA A 139 15.91 -31.42 -22.76
N LEU A 140 16.75 -30.95 -21.86
CA LEU A 140 18.15 -31.34 -21.74
C LEU A 140 18.30 -32.83 -21.39
N GLY A 141 17.46 -33.34 -20.48
CA GLY A 141 17.41 -34.76 -20.14
C GLY A 141 16.98 -35.64 -21.32
N GLU A 142 15.94 -35.22 -22.05
CA GLU A 142 15.47 -35.91 -23.27
C GLU A 142 16.54 -35.90 -24.36
N LEU A 143 17.21 -34.77 -24.60
CA LEU A 143 18.32 -34.63 -25.55
C LEU A 143 19.49 -35.56 -25.19
N ALA A 144 19.88 -35.61 -23.92
CA ALA A 144 20.93 -36.50 -23.44
C ALA A 144 20.56 -37.98 -23.63
N SER A 145 19.31 -38.35 -23.36
CA SER A 145 18.83 -39.72 -23.59
C SER A 145 18.77 -40.06 -25.09
N GLY A 146 18.38 -39.10 -25.93
CA GLY A 146 18.37 -39.24 -27.39
C GLY A 146 19.76 -39.49 -27.93
N GLN A 147 20.74 -38.66 -27.53
CA GLN A 147 22.14 -38.81 -27.91
C GLN A 147 22.69 -40.18 -27.49
N ALA A 148 22.46 -40.62 -26.24
CA ALA A 148 22.91 -41.94 -25.78
C ALA A 148 22.30 -43.09 -26.61
N GLY A 149 21.05 -42.94 -27.08
CA GLY A 149 20.43 -43.88 -28.00
C GLY A 149 21.12 -43.92 -29.37
N MET A 150 21.42 -42.75 -29.94
CA MET A 150 22.16 -42.64 -31.20
C MET A 150 23.57 -43.22 -31.08
N ASP A 151 24.30 -42.90 -30.02
CA ASP A 151 25.66 -43.41 -29.77
C ASP A 151 25.67 -44.95 -29.73
N LYS A 152 24.66 -45.54 -29.08
CA LYS A 152 24.50 -46.98 -29.01
C LYS A 152 24.21 -47.59 -30.38
N LEU A 153 23.26 -47.04 -31.14
CA LEU A 153 22.94 -47.53 -32.48
C LEU A 153 24.16 -47.40 -33.40
N ARG A 154 24.89 -46.29 -33.33
CA ARG A 154 26.09 -46.07 -34.13
C ARG A 154 27.18 -47.10 -33.80
N PHE A 155 27.34 -47.45 -32.53
CA PHE A 155 28.25 -48.51 -32.12
C PHE A 155 27.85 -49.87 -32.72
N GLU A 156 26.57 -50.25 -32.59
CA GLU A 156 26.03 -51.52 -33.10
C GLU A 156 26.11 -51.61 -34.64
N GLU A 157 25.72 -50.55 -35.36
CA GLU A 157 25.79 -50.48 -36.82
C GLU A 157 27.23 -50.59 -37.32
N LYS A 158 28.18 -49.91 -36.66
CA LYS A 158 29.60 -49.98 -37.03
C LYS A 158 30.17 -51.39 -36.82
N GLU A 159 29.78 -52.05 -35.73
CA GLU A 159 30.20 -53.43 -35.46
C GLU A 159 29.66 -54.39 -36.54
N ILE A 160 28.40 -54.23 -36.95
CA ILE A 160 27.78 -55.05 -38.02
C ILE A 160 28.45 -54.76 -39.36
N TYR A 161 28.65 -53.49 -39.71
CA TYR A 161 29.31 -53.09 -40.96
C TYR A 161 30.71 -53.68 -41.08
N THR A 162 31.52 -53.58 -40.01
CA THR A 162 32.90 -54.10 -40.03
C THR A 162 32.97 -55.62 -40.23
N LYS A 163 32.06 -56.38 -39.61
CA LYS A 163 31.95 -57.84 -39.83
C LYS A 163 31.49 -58.17 -41.25
N ASN A 164 30.36 -57.60 -41.68
CA ASN A 164 29.78 -57.88 -42.99
C ASN A 164 30.72 -57.47 -44.14
N LYS A 165 31.43 -56.34 -43.99
CA LYS A 165 32.44 -55.92 -44.96
C LYS A 165 33.56 -56.94 -45.11
N ALA A 166 34.12 -57.41 -44.00
CA ALA A 166 35.18 -58.41 -44.05
C ALA A 166 34.70 -59.71 -44.70
N ASP A 167 33.50 -60.18 -44.35
CA ASP A 167 32.92 -61.41 -44.93
C ASP A 167 32.65 -61.25 -46.44
N MET A 168 32.14 -60.10 -46.87
CA MET A 168 31.90 -59.81 -48.29
C MET A 168 33.21 -59.67 -49.08
N GLU A 169 34.24 -59.05 -48.53
CA GLU A 169 35.57 -58.95 -49.15
C GLU A 169 36.21 -60.34 -49.29
N GLN A 170 36.15 -61.17 -48.26
CA GLN A 170 36.64 -62.56 -48.33
C GLN A 170 35.86 -63.39 -49.36
N GLY A 171 34.53 -63.25 -49.42
CA GLY A 171 33.69 -63.91 -50.41
C GLY A 171 34.05 -63.51 -51.84
N LEU A 172 34.21 -62.21 -52.08
CA LEU A 172 34.63 -61.65 -53.36
C LEU A 172 35.99 -62.20 -53.81
N ASP A 173 36.97 -62.23 -52.92
CA ASP A 173 38.30 -62.77 -53.21
C ASP A 173 38.24 -64.27 -53.53
N GLY A 174 37.43 -65.03 -52.79
CA GLY A 174 37.17 -66.45 -53.08
C GLY A 174 36.58 -66.67 -54.48
N ILE A 175 35.59 -65.86 -54.87
CA ILE A 175 34.97 -65.94 -56.20
C ILE A 175 36.00 -65.60 -57.29
N LYS A 176 36.82 -64.56 -57.11
CA LYS A 176 37.89 -64.20 -58.04
C LYS A 176 38.91 -65.33 -58.23
N ILE A 177 39.30 -65.99 -57.14
CA ILE A 177 40.20 -67.15 -57.20
C ILE A 177 39.54 -68.29 -57.98
N ALA A 178 38.26 -68.60 -57.71
CA ALA A 178 37.52 -69.64 -58.41
C ALA A 178 37.39 -69.35 -59.91
N LEU A 179 37.02 -68.12 -60.29
CA LEU A 179 36.97 -67.65 -61.67
C LEU A 179 38.32 -67.81 -62.38
N LYS A 180 39.42 -67.44 -61.71
CA LYS A 180 40.77 -67.61 -62.25
C LYS A 180 41.12 -69.09 -62.48
N VAL A 181 40.87 -69.96 -61.51
CA VAL A 181 41.18 -71.40 -61.64
C VAL A 181 40.33 -72.05 -62.74
N LEU A 182 39.03 -71.74 -62.80
CA LEU A 182 38.12 -72.29 -63.80
C LEU A 182 38.46 -71.79 -65.21
N SER A 183 38.72 -70.49 -65.38
CA SER A 183 39.15 -69.94 -66.68
C SER A 183 40.46 -70.56 -67.16
N GLU A 184 41.47 -70.72 -66.29
CA GLU A 184 42.72 -71.40 -66.63
C GLU A 184 42.53 -72.88 -66.98
N TYR A 185 41.61 -73.58 -66.32
CA TYR A 185 41.31 -74.98 -66.59
C TYR A 185 40.63 -75.17 -67.96
N TYR A 186 39.56 -74.41 -68.23
CA TYR A 186 38.82 -74.52 -69.49
C TYR A 186 39.62 -73.98 -70.69
N ALA A 187 40.45 -72.95 -70.51
CA ALA A 187 41.36 -72.46 -71.56
C ALA A 187 42.43 -73.50 -71.97
N LYS A 188 42.76 -74.46 -71.10
CA LYS A 188 43.70 -75.56 -71.39
C LYS A 188 43.02 -76.80 -71.99
N ALA A 189 41.70 -76.93 -71.88
CA ALA A 189 40.94 -78.12 -72.30
C ALA A 189 40.73 -78.24 -73.82
N ASP A 190 41.20 -77.25 -74.58
CA ASP A 190 40.94 -77.01 -76.00
C ASP A 190 41.59 -77.99 -77.00
N LYS A 191 41.92 -79.24 -76.62
CA LYS A 191 42.45 -80.23 -77.58
C LYS A 191 41.97 -81.68 -77.47
N ALA A 192 41.03 -82.05 -76.58
CA ALA A 192 40.60 -83.46 -76.50
C ALA A 192 39.13 -83.77 -76.13
N HIS A 193 38.32 -82.82 -75.64
CA HIS A 193 36.95 -83.13 -75.18
C HIS A 193 35.91 -82.11 -75.67
N SER A 194 35.33 -82.37 -76.86
CA SER A 194 34.33 -81.52 -77.52
C SER A 194 32.91 -81.57 -76.92
N SER A 195 32.77 -81.87 -75.62
CA SER A 195 31.46 -82.02 -74.96
C SER A 195 31.29 -81.20 -73.68
N ALA A 196 32.30 -80.40 -73.29
CA ALA A 196 32.29 -79.61 -72.06
C ALA A 196 32.18 -78.08 -72.27
N ASP A 197 32.30 -77.58 -73.51
CA ASP A 197 32.36 -76.13 -73.79
C ASP A 197 31.11 -75.36 -73.36
N GLY A 198 29.92 -75.98 -73.44
CA GLY A 198 28.68 -75.34 -73.02
C GLY A 198 28.49 -75.26 -71.49
N ALA A 199 29.01 -76.24 -70.74
CA ALA A 199 28.82 -76.30 -69.29
C ALA A 199 29.82 -75.40 -68.54
N GLY A 200 31.09 -75.36 -68.97
CA GLY A 200 32.13 -74.52 -68.35
C GLY A 200 31.85 -73.03 -68.47
N GLY A 201 31.43 -72.57 -69.65
CA GLY A 201 31.02 -71.17 -69.87
C GLY A 201 29.83 -70.75 -69.02
N SER A 202 28.86 -71.64 -68.79
CA SER A 202 27.70 -71.34 -67.94
C SER A 202 28.06 -71.15 -66.45
N ILE A 203 29.02 -71.92 -65.94
CA ILE A 203 29.49 -71.83 -64.55
C ILE A 203 30.34 -70.57 -64.35
N ILE A 204 31.23 -70.26 -65.30
CA ILE A 204 32.01 -69.01 -65.28
C ILE A 204 31.07 -67.80 -65.33
N GLY A 205 30.11 -67.78 -66.26
CA GLY A 205 29.14 -66.69 -66.35
C GLY A 205 28.29 -66.52 -65.09
N LEU A 206 27.92 -67.61 -64.41
CA LEU A 206 27.23 -67.52 -63.11
C LEU A 206 28.13 -66.91 -62.04
N LEU A 207 29.40 -67.33 -61.95
CA LEU A 207 30.35 -66.78 -60.98
C LEU A 207 30.71 -65.31 -61.28
N GLU A 208 30.74 -64.89 -62.54
CA GLU A 208 30.92 -63.48 -62.93
C GLU A 208 29.73 -62.62 -62.48
N VAL A 209 28.49 -63.14 -62.60
CA VAL A 209 27.30 -62.48 -62.05
C VAL A 209 27.40 -62.36 -60.53
N VAL A 210 27.81 -63.43 -59.84
CA VAL A 210 27.99 -63.41 -58.39
C VAL A 210 29.11 -62.43 -57.98
N GLU A 211 30.25 -62.37 -58.69
CA GLU A 211 31.30 -61.37 -58.43
C GLU A 211 30.77 -59.94 -58.57
N SER A 212 30.00 -59.68 -59.63
CA SER A 212 29.35 -58.38 -59.84
C SER A 212 28.39 -58.04 -58.70
N ASP A 213 27.59 -59.00 -58.23
CA ASP A 213 26.65 -58.81 -57.12
C ASP A 213 27.38 -58.53 -55.80
N PHE A 214 28.47 -59.25 -55.48
CA PHE A 214 29.29 -58.96 -54.31
C PHE A 214 29.97 -57.59 -54.40
N THR A 215 30.48 -57.22 -55.57
CA THR A 215 31.10 -55.90 -55.79
C THR A 215 30.07 -54.79 -55.60
N LYS A 216 28.88 -54.94 -56.19
CA LYS A 216 27.77 -53.99 -56.05
C LYS A 216 27.29 -53.90 -54.61
N GLY A 217 27.11 -55.03 -53.93
CA GLY A 217 26.71 -55.05 -52.53
C GLY A 217 27.73 -54.41 -51.58
N LEU A 218 29.03 -54.62 -51.81
CA LEU A 218 30.10 -53.94 -51.05
C LEU A 218 30.05 -52.42 -51.24
N ALA A 219 29.82 -51.96 -52.47
CA ALA A 219 29.69 -50.55 -52.78
C ALA A 219 28.45 -49.94 -52.12
N GLU A 220 27.28 -50.60 -52.21
CA GLU A 220 26.03 -50.17 -51.59
C GLU A 220 26.13 -50.14 -50.05
N MET A 221 26.74 -51.16 -49.45
CA MET A 221 26.95 -51.22 -48.01
C MET A 221 27.91 -50.12 -47.52
N THR A 222 28.99 -49.85 -48.27
CA THR A 222 29.93 -48.77 -47.94
C THR A 222 29.28 -47.39 -48.07
N ALA A 223 28.50 -47.17 -49.14
CA ALA A 223 27.76 -45.93 -49.32
C ALA A 223 26.71 -45.72 -48.20
N THR A 224 26.04 -46.80 -47.78
CA THR A 224 25.08 -46.75 -46.66
C THR A 224 25.78 -46.38 -45.36
N GLU A 225 26.93 -47.01 -45.04
CA GLU A 225 27.69 -46.69 -43.83
C GLU A 225 28.20 -45.24 -43.82
N GLU A 226 28.73 -44.76 -44.94
CA GLU A 226 29.20 -43.36 -45.05
C GLU A 226 28.06 -42.37 -44.83
N SER A 227 26.88 -42.65 -45.41
CA SER A 227 25.68 -41.84 -45.22
C SER A 227 25.21 -41.86 -43.76
N SER A 228 25.16 -43.04 -43.12
CA SER A 228 24.74 -43.16 -41.71
C SER A 228 25.72 -42.46 -40.76
N LEU A 229 27.02 -42.58 -41.01
CA LEU A 229 28.05 -41.89 -40.22
C LEU A 229 27.93 -40.37 -40.36
N SER A 230 27.77 -39.87 -41.59
CA SER A 230 27.61 -38.44 -41.87
C SER A 230 26.35 -37.86 -41.20
N ALA A 231 25.23 -38.59 -41.25
CA ALA A 231 23.99 -38.20 -40.57
C ALA A 231 24.18 -38.15 -39.06
N TYR A 232 24.79 -39.19 -38.46
CA TYR A 232 25.09 -39.23 -37.03
C TYR A 232 26.01 -38.07 -36.59
N ASP A 233 27.08 -37.80 -37.34
CA ASP A 233 28.02 -36.72 -37.01
C ASP A 233 27.37 -35.34 -37.10
N THR A 234 26.44 -35.17 -38.04
CA THR A 234 25.68 -33.92 -38.21
C THR A 234 24.72 -33.72 -37.05
N GLU A 235 23.87 -34.72 -36.78
CA GLU A 235 22.89 -34.66 -35.69
C GLU A 235 23.57 -34.50 -34.31
N THR A 236 24.70 -35.19 -34.09
CA THR A 236 25.46 -35.06 -32.84
C THR A 236 25.97 -33.64 -32.63
N LYS A 237 26.46 -32.98 -33.68
CA LYS A 237 26.89 -31.57 -33.58
C LYS A 237 25.72 -30.63 -33.34
N GLU A 238 24.58 -30.87 -33.98
CA GLU A 238 23.36 -30.07 -33.75
C GLU A 238 22.89 -30.23 -32.30
N ASN A 239 22.88 -31.45 -31.77
CA ASN A 239 22.55 -31.74 -30.37
C ASN A 239 23.54 -31.08 -29.40
N GLU A 240 24.84 -31.06 -29.70
CA GLU A 240 25.84 -30.36 -28.87
C GLU A 240 25.59 -28.85 -28.81
N ILE A 241 25.29 -28.22 -29.94
CA ILE A 241 24.97 -26.79 -30.02
C ILE A 241 23.67 -26.49 -29.27
N GLU A 242 22.64 -27.32 -29.48
CA GLU A 242 21.35 -27.16 -28.83
C GLU A 242 21.48 -27.32 -27.31
N LYS A 243 22.23 -28.33 -26.86
CA LYS A 243 22.57 -28.55 -25.45
C LYS A 243 23.26 -27.32 -24.85
N ALA A 244 24.31 -26.83 -25.49
CA ALA A 244 25.07 -25.68 -24.98
C ALA A 244 24.18 -24.42 -24.88
N THR A 245 23.30 -24.20 -25.86
CA THR A 245 22.35 -23.08 -25.87
C THR A 245 21.35 -23.20 -24.71
N LYS A 246 20.72 -24.36 -24.56
CA LYS A 246 19.75 -24.62 -23.47
C LYS A 246 20.39 -24.53 -22.08
N GLU A 247 21.60 -25.06 -21.90
CA GLU A 247 22.34 -24.95 -20.63
C GLU A 247 22.64 -23.48 -20.28
N GLN A 248 23.01 -22.68 -21.27
CA GLN A 248 23.23 -21.25 -21.10
C GLN A 248 21.92 -20.52 -20.73
N ASP A 249 20.81 -20.84 -21.37
CA ASP A 249 19.49 -20.28 -21.05
C ASP A 249 19.05 -20.63 -19.62
N VAL A 250 19.20 -21.89 -19.21
CA VAL A 250 18.95 -22.33 -17.83
C VAL A 250 19.78 -21.49 -16.86
N LYS A 251 21.07 -21.33 -17.11
CA LYS A 251 21.97 -20.55 -16.24
C LYS A 251 21.53 -19.10 -16.10
N TYR A 252 21.12 -18.44 -17.18
CA TYR A 252 20.65 -17.05 -17.11
C TYR A 252 19.30 -16.92 -16.42
N LYS A 253 18.33 -17.79 -16.75
CA LYS A 253 17.00 -17.78 -16.13
C LYS A 253 17.06 -18.11 -14.64
N VAL A 254 17.94 -19.02 -14.23
CA VAL A 254 18.19 -19.30 -12.80
C VAL A 254 18.68 -18.05 -12.09
N LYS A 255 19.66 -17.34 -12.66
CA LYS A 255 20.14 -16.07 -12.08
C LYS A 255 19.02 -15.03 -11.98
N GLU A 256 18.29 -14.81 -13.06
CA GLU A 256 17.18 -13.83 -13.10
C GLU A 256 16.09 -14.16 -12.07
N SER A 257 15.64 -15.42 -12.00
CA SER A 257 14.62 -15.83 -11.02
C SER A 257 15.11 -15.69 -9.58
N THR A 258 16.38 -16.00 -9.28
CA THR A 258 16.93 -15.80 -7.94
C THR A 258 17.06 -14.32 -7.54
N GLU A 259 17.39 -13.44 -8.49
CA GLU A 259 17.46 -12.00 -8.27
C GLU A 259 16.05 -11.40 -8.07
N LEU A 260 15.08 -11.85 -8.86
CA LEU A 260 13.68 -11.49 -8.67
C LEU A 260 13.15 -11.94 -7.30
N ASP A 261 13.45 -13.17 -6.87
CA ASP A 261 13.04 -13.66 -5.55
C ASP A 261 13.62 -12.81 -4.41
N LYS A 262 14.90 -12.41 -4.54
CA LYS A 262 15.54 -11.50 -3.57
C LYS A 262 14.83 -10.15 -3.54
N THR A 263 14.57 -9.59 -4.71
CA THR A 263 13.90 -8.28 -4.84
C THR A 263 12.46 -8.33 -4.33
N VAL A 264 11.75 -9.44 -4.56
CA VAL A 264 10.41 -9.69 -3.98
C VAL A 264 10.48 -9.69 -2.47
N ALA A 265 11.45 -10.37 -1.87
CA ALA A 265 11.60 -10.41 -0.41
C ALA A 265 11.89 -9.01 0.18
N GLU A 266 12.79 -8.26 -0.44
CA GLU A 266 13.13 -6.88 -0.04
C GLU A 266 11.91 -5.95 -0.16
N THR A 267 11.24 -5.94 -1.32
CA THR A 267 10.06 -5.09 -1.56
C THR A 267 8.88 -5.47 -0.66
N THR A 268 8.74 -6.75 -0.32
CA THR A 268 7.73 -7.22 0.64
C THR A 268 8.05 -6.72 2.06
N SER A 269 9.32 -6.71 2.44
CA SER A 269 9.77 -6.13 3.71
C SER A 269 9.49 -4.63 3.74
N ASP A 270 9.81 -3.90 2.67
CA ASP A 270 9.52 -2.46 2.57
C ASP A 270 8.02 -2.18 2.68
N ARG A 271 7.18 -2.93 1.96
CA ARG A 271 5.72 -2.85 2.08
C ARG A 271 5.26 -3.04 3.52
N SER A 272 5.83 -4.00 4.24
CA SER A 272 5.47 -4.25 5.64
C SER A 272 5.87 -3.09 6.57
N GLY A 273 7.01 -2.43 6.29
CA GLY A 273 7.42 -1.22 7.00
C GLY A 273 6.44 -0.07 6.76
N VAL A 274 6.08 0.18 5.50
CA VAL A 274 5.08 1.21 5.13
C VAL A 274 3.71 0.90 5.74
N GLN A 275 3.30 -0.36 5.80
CA GLN A 275 2.07 -0.78 6.47
C GLN A 275 2.09 -0.43 7.96
N ALA A 276 3.20 -0.68 8.66
CA ALA A 276 3.33 -0.31 10.07
C ALA A 276 3.25 1.21 10.29
N GLU A 277 3.80 2.00 9.37
CA GLU A 277 3.65 3.47 9.38
C GLU A 277 2.20 3.90 9.14
N LEU A 278 1.50 3.28 8.18
CA LEU A 278 0.08 3.53 7.94
C LEU A 278 -0.76 3.22 9.18
N ASP A 279 -0.51 2.08 9.83
CA ASP A 279 -1.22 1.67 11.05
C ASP A 279 -1.02 2.70 12.17
N ALA A 280 0.21 3.20 12.35
CA ALA A 280 0.51 4.26 13.31
C ALA A 280 -0.21 5.59 12.96
N VAL A 281 -0.31 5.95 11.68
CA VAL A 281 -1.08 7.13 11.22
C VAL A 281 -2.58 6.96 11.51
N LEU A 282 -3.13 5.76 11.30
CA LEU A 282 -4.53 5.46 11.60
C LEU A 282 -4.83 5.54 13.09
N GLU A 283 -3.94 5.04 13.95
CA GLU A 283 -4.06 5.19 15.41
C GLU A 283 -4.01 6.66 15.85
N TYR A 284 -3.15 7.46 15.22
CA TYR A 284 -3.07 8.90 15.49
C TYR A 284 -4.33 9.64 15.03
N LEU A 285 -4.81 9.36 13.82
CA LEU A 285 -6.06 9.90 13.28
C LEU A 285 -7.23 9.63 14.22
N GLN A 286 -7.37 8.39 14.71
CA GLN A 286 -8.44 8.04 15.64
C GLN A 286 -8.43 8.93 16.90
N LYS A 287 -7.25 9.15 17.51
CA LYS A 287 -7.12 10.01 18.70
C LYS A 287 -7.50 11.46 18.39
N ILE A 288 -7.10 11.97 17.22
CA ILE A 288 -7.46 13.33 16.81
C ILE A 288 -8.95 13.45 16.54
N GLU A 289 -9.56 12.47 15.87
CA GLU A 289 -11.00 12.45 15.62
C GLU A 289 -11.78 12.46 16.94
N GLU A 290 -11.34 11.68 17.95
CA GLU A 290 -11.91 11.70 19.30
C GLU A 290 -11.77 13.08 19.97
N GLU A 291 -10.63 13.74 19.85
CA GLU A 291 -10.39 15.05 20.48
C GLU A 291 -11.06 16.24 19.76
N CYS A 292 -11.24 16.14 18.45
CA CYS A 292 -11.60 17.25 17.56
C CYS A 292 -13.03 17.17 17.02
N ILE A 293 -13.59 15.97 16.83
CA ILE A 293 -14.91 15.76 16.20
C ILE A 293 -15.98 15.36 17.23
N ALA A 294 -15.61 14.72 18.34
CA ALA A 294 -16.58 14.19 19.32
C ALA A 294 -17.36 15.25 20.14
N LYS A 295 -17.21 16.56 19.85
CA LYS A 295 -18.00 17.61 20.49
C LYS A 295 -19.34 17.81 19.75
N ALA A 296 -20.44 17.75 20.49
CA ALA A 296 -21.81 17.91 19.96
C ALA A 296 -22.13 19.30 19.35
N GLU A 297 -21.30 20.31 19.58
CA GLU A 297 -21.47 21.68 19.10
C GLU A 297 -20.30 22.08 18.22
N THR A 298 -20.55 22.71 17.06
CA THR A 298 -19.49 23.08 16.11
C THR A 298 -18.67 24.27 16.64
N TYR A 299 -17.43 24.44 16.16
CA TYR A 299 -16.61 25.61 16.51
C TYR A 299 -17.31 26.93 16.13
N GLU A 300 -17.97 26.97 14.97
CA GLU A 300 -18.69 28.17 14.52
C GLU A 300 -19.86 28.51 15.45
N ASP A 301 -20.61 27.51 15.92
CA ASP A 301 -21.69 27.71 16.90
C ASP A 301 -21.13 28.22 18.24
N ARG A 302 -20.03 27.62 18.73
CA ARG A 302 -19.37 28.07 19.96
C ARG A 302 -18.85 29.49 19.86
N LYS A 303 -18.22 29.83 18.74
CA LYS A 303 -17.69 31.17 18.45
C LYS A 303 -18.82 32.20 18.37
N ALA A 304 -19.91 31.88 17.68
CA ALA A 304 -21.08 32.77 17.58
C ALA A 304 -21.69 33.06 18.97
N ARG A 305 -21.84 32.02 19.80
CA ARG A 305 -22.29 32.18 21.20
C ARG A 305 -21.33 33.08 21.97
N MET A 306 -20.03 32.81 21.94
CA MET A 306 -19.04 33.55 22.71
C MET A 306 -18.96 35.03 22.28
N VAL A 307 -19.09 35.32 20.98
CA VAL A 307 -19.21 36.70 20.48
C VAL A 307 -20.44 37.41 21.04
N ALA A 308 -21.59 36.72 21.11
CA ALA A 308 -22.80 37.25 21.72
C ALA A 308 -22.64 37.49 23.24
N GLU A 309 -21.96 36.56 23.94
CA GLU A 309 -21.65 36.70 25.37
C GLU A 309 -20.72 37.90 25.64
N LEU A 310 -19.64 38.05 24.87
CA LEU A 310 -18.71 39.18 24.96
C LEU A 310 -19.41 40.51 24.68
N ALA A 311 -20.26 40.57 23.64
CA ALA A 311 -21.03 41.77 23.31
C ALA A 311 -22.00 42.16 24.44
N GLY A 312 -22.71 41.19 25.01
CA GLY A 312 -23.63 41.42 26.12
C GLY A 312 -22.94 41.85 27.42
N LEU A 313 -21.77 41.28 27.73
CA LEU A 313 -20.96 41.69 28.88
C LEU A 313 -20.37 43.10 28.70
N LYS A 314 -19.89 43.45 27.49
CA LYS A 314 -19.41 44.81 27.16
C LYS A 314 -20.52 45.84 27.30
N GLU A 315 -21.73 45.51 26.86
CA GLU A 315 -22.91 46.36 27.03
C GLU A 315 -23.31 46.53 28.51
N ALA A 316 -23.31 45.44 29.28
CA ALA A 316 -23.56 45.51 30.73
C ALA A 316 -22.53 46.38 31.46
N LEU A 317 -21.25 46.30 31.06
CA LEU A 317 -20.18 47.14 31.59
C LEU A 317 -20.36 48.62 31.21
N ARG A 318 -20.81 48.91 29.97
CA ARG A 318 -21.10 50.27 29.49
C ARG A 318 -22.20 50.94 30.32
N VAL A 319 -23.33 50.26 30.52
CA VAL A 319 -24.46 50.76 31.33
C VAL A 319 -24.00 51.08 32.77
N LEU A 320 -23.15 50.23 33.35
CA LEU A 320 -22.60 50.47 34.70
C LEU A 320 -21.60 51.65 34.75
N ASN A 321 -20.92 51.96 33.64
CA ASN A 321 -20.00 53.09 33.56
C ASN A 321 -20.74 54.42 33.42
N GLU A 322 -21.74 54.50 32.53
CA GLU A 322 -22.53 55.71 32.27
C GLU A 322 -23.30 56.19 33.51
N GLU A 323 -23.89 55.26 34.26
CA GLU A 323 -24.65 55.59 35.49
C GLU A 323 -23.74 55.88 36.70
N SER A 324 -22.49 55.38 36.71
CA SER A 324 -21.51 55.74 37.74
C SER A 324 -21.00 57.19 37.62
N THR A 325 -20.97 57.74 36.41
CA THR A 325 -20.58 59.13 36.16
C THR A 325 -21.70 60.14 36.46
N ASP A 326 -22.97 59.76 36.25
CA ASP A 326 -24.14 60.59 36.59
C ASP A 326 -24.37 60.70 38.11
N GLY A 327 -24.05 59.64 38.88
CA GLY A 327 -24.18 59.64 40.34
C GLY A 327 -23.17 60.54 41.08
N ALA A 328 -21.97 60.74 40.52
CA ALA A 328 -20.93 61.60 41.10
C ALA A 328 -21.26 63.10 40.98
N LEU A 329 -22.06 63.49 39.97
CA LEU A 329 -22.44 64.88 39.74
C LEU A 329 -23.55 65.40 40.67
N ILE A 330 -24.32 64.52 41.33
CA ILE A 330 -25.46 64.93 42.16
C ILE A 330 -25.07 65.23 43.62
N GLN A 331 -23.92 64.73 44.12
CA GLN A 331 -23.49 65.00 45.51
C GLN A 331 -22.99 66.44 45.74
N THR A 332 -22.71 67.23 44.71
CA THR A 332 -22.21 68.62 44.85
C THR A 332 -23.30 69.69 44.86
N ALA A 333 -24.58 69.32 44.68
CA ALA A 333 -25.69 70.27 44.57
C ALA A 333 -26.70 70.17 45.73
N SER A 334 -26.23 70.24 46.97
CA SER A 334 -27.09 70.59 48.11
C SER A 334 -26.27 71.36 49.13
N LEU A 335 -26.36 72.70 49.11
CA LEU A 335 -26.18 73.62 50.23
C LEU A 335 -26.25 75.08 49.76
N ARG A 336 -27.43 75.71 49.84
CA ARG A 336 -27.64 77.07 50.38
C ARG A 336 -29.09 77.53 50.18
N GLY A 337 -29.86 77.44 51.26
CA GLY A 337 -31.18 78.07 51.38
C GLY A 337 -31.48 78.34 52.86
N VAL A 338 -30.74 79.25 53.50
CA VAL A 338 -31.09 79.75 54.84
C VAL A 338 -31.79 81.09 54.67
N ARG A 339 -33.09 81.13 55.01
CA ARG A 339 -33.91 82.33 55.07
C ARG A 339 -34.01 82.81 56.52
N ARG A 340 -33.67 84.09 56.69
CA ARG A 340 -33.84 85.06 57.80
C ARG A 340 -34.59 84.63 59.07
N HIS A 341 -34.01 85.00 60.22
CA HIS A 341 -34.73 85.36 61.44
C HIS A 341 -34.78 86.89 61.62
N SER A 342 -35.94 87.39 62.02
CA SER A 342 -36.22 88.74 62.52
C SER A 342 -36.74 88.68 63.97
N HIS A 343 -36.65 89.83 64.66
CA HIS A 343 -37.01 90.18 66.06
C HIS A 343 -35.81 90.16 67.03
N ALA A 344 -35.52 91.21 67.80
CA ALA A 344 -36.31 92.38 68.23
C ALA A 344 -35.52 93.69 68.14
#